data_AF-A0A821NN33-F1
#
_entry.id   AF-A0A821NN33-F1
#
_cell.length_a   1.000
_cell.length_b   1.000
_cell.length_c   1.000
_cell.angle_alpha   90.00
_cell.angle_beta   90.00
_cell.angle_gamma   90.00
#
_symmetry.space_group_name_H-M   'P 1'
#
loop_
_entity.id
_entity.type
_entity.pdbx_description
1 polymer ?
#
loop_
_entity_poly.entity_id
_entity_poly.type
_entity_poly.pdbx_seq_one_letter_code
_entity_poly.pdbx_strand_id
1 'polypeptide(L)'
;MEDMQLLIHHVQECTQYTIDTESERSTGNLALIQIQSIPRRLSAFVILIELEQLPSTNSHMYVKIKENFELIFRSGNELYSWGVMNK
;
A
#
# COMPACT_ATOMS: atom_id res chain seq x y z
N MET A 1 17.32 2.44 -2.45
CA MET A 1 17.27 1.92 -1.05
C MET A 1 16.87 3.01 -0.07
N GLU A 2 17.36 4.25 -0.24
CA GLU A 2 16.96 5.40 0.58
C GLU A 2 15.47 5.72 0.48
N ASP A 3 14.88 5.69 -0.73
CA ASP A 3 13.44 5.98 -0.91
C ASP A 3 12.52 5.02 -0.14
N MET A 4 12.90 3.74 -0.05
CA MET A 4 12.15 2.74 0.72
C MET A 4 12.26 2.96 2.22
N GLN A 5 13.41 3.44 2.70
CA GLN A 5 13.59 3.80 4.11
C GLN A 5 12.74 5.03 4.47
N LEU A 6 12.71 6.05 3.59
CA LEU A 6 11.84 7.21 3.74
C LEU A 6 10.37 6.82 3.77
N LEU A 7 9.95 5.91 2.88
CA LEU A 7 8.58 5.42 2.85
C LEU A 7 8.21 4.67 4.15
N ILE A 8 9.10 3.80 4.64
CA ILE A 8 8.89 3.08 5.90
C ILE A 8 8.72 4.06 7.06
N HIS A 9 9.60 5.06 7.17
CA HIS A 9 9.49 6.08 8.21
C HIS A 9 8.17 6.85 8.11
N HIS A 10 7.75 7.23 6.90
CA HIS A 10 6.48 7.91 6.68
C HIS A 10 5.29 7.05 7.14
N VAL A 11 5.27 5.77 6.74
CA VAL A 11 4.21 4.82 7.08
C VAL A 11 4.17 4.52 8.59
N GLN A 12 5.32 4.53 9.28
CA GLN A 12 5.38 4.36 10.73
C GLN A 12 4.66 5.48 11.49
N GLU A 13 4.76 6.71 11.01
CA GLU A 13 4.18 7.91 11.66
C GLU A 13 2.73 8.18 11.22
N CYS A 14 2.28 7.58 10.11
CA CYS A 14 0.93 7.78 9.57
C CYS A 14 -0.04 6.68 10.05
N THR A 15 -1.28 7.07 10.37
CA THR A 15 -2.31 6.17 10.91
C THR A 15 -3.59 6.14 10.09
N GLN A 16 -3.67 6.86 8.97
CA GLN A 16 -4.87 6.95 8.15
C GLN A 16 -4.52 6.76 6.68
N TYR A 17 -5.26 5.89 6.00
CA TYR A 17 -4.99 5.51 4.62
C TYR A 17 -6.28 5.32 3.82
N THR A 18 -6.27 5.70 2.55
CA THR A 18 -7.26 5.19 1.59
C THR A 18 -6.67 4.05 0.78
N ILE A 19 -7.45 3.01 0.55
CA ILE A 19 -7.08 1.85 -0.27
C ILE A 19 -8.07 1.74 -1.42
N ASP A 20 -7.52 1.63 -2.62
CA ASP A 20 -8.27 1.33 -3.83
C ASP A 20 -7.58 0.22 -4.62
N THR A 21 -8.34 -0.48 -5.44
CA THR A 21 -7.84 -1.58 -6.26
C THR A 21 -8.37 -1.52 -7.67
N GLU A 22 -7.51 -1.77 -8.64
CA GLU A 22 -7.91 -1.85 -10.04
C GLU A 22 -7.72 -3.26 -10.57
N SER A 23 -8.65 -3.69 -11.44
CA SER A 23 -8.57 -4.95 -12.16
C SER A 23 -8.13 -4.74 -13.61
N GLU A 24 -7.43 -5.74 -14.16
CA GLU A 24 -7.14 -5.78 -15.58
C GLU A 24 -8.43 -5.99 -16.37
N ARG A 25 -8.71 -5.13 -17.36
CA ARG A 25 -9.98 -5.14 -18.10
C ARG A 25 -10.27 -6.45 -18.84
N SER A 26 -9.23 -7.15 -19.30
CA SER A 26 -9.32 -8.35 -20.12
C SER A 26 -9.63 -9.60 -19.28
N THR A 27 -8.95 -9.77 -18.14
CA THR A 27 -9.02 -10.97 -17.30
C THR A 27 -9.94 -10.78 -16.09
N GLY A 28 -10.19 -9.54 -15.67
CA GLY A 28 -10.86 -9.21 -14.41
C GLY A 28 -9.99 -9.47 -13.18
N ASN A 29 -8.74 -9.90 -13.35
CA ASN A 29 -7.82 -10.15 -12.25
C ASN A 29 -7.40 -8.84 -11.59
N LEU A 30 -7.13 -8.89 -10.28
CA LEU A 30 -6.56 -7.77 -9.54
C LEU A 30 -5.19 -7.42 -10.13
N ALA A 31 -5.01 -6.19 -10.59
CA ALA A 31 -3.80 -5.76 -11.29
C ALA A 31 -2.98 -4.76 -10.47
N LEU A 32 -3.66 -3.84 -9.78
CA LEU A 32 -3.02 -2.74 -9.07
C LEU A 32 -3.67 -2.54 -7.71
N ILE A 33 -2.83 -2.30 -6.69
CA ILE A 33 -3.26 -1.76 -5.41
C ILE A 33 -2.73 -0.33 -5.31
N GLN A 34 -3.63 0.62 -5.03
CA GLN A 34 -3.29 1.99 -4.70
C GLN A 34 -3.51 2.24 -3.21
N ILE A 35 -2.49 2.73 -2.52
CA ILE A 35 -2.57 3.13 -1.12
C ILE A 35 -2.15 4.59 -1.02
N GLN A 36 -3.05 5.45 -0.55
CA GLN A 36 -2.74 6.85 -0.28
C GLN A 36 -2.76 7.10 1.22
N SER A 37 -1.70 7.70 1.72
CA SER A 37 -1.59 8.12 3.12
C SER A 37 -2.30 9.45 3.36
N ILE A 38 -2.89 9.60 4.55
CA ILE A 38 -3.59 10.80 5.02
C ILE A 38 -2.90 11.32 6.29
N PRO A 39 -1.68 11.88 6.18
CA PRO A 39 -0.95 12.37 7.33
C PRO A 39 -1.56 13.66 7.89
N ARG A 40 -1.47 13.85 9.22
CA ARG A 40 -1.92 15.11 9.86
C ARG A 40 -0.95 16.28 9.66
N ARG A 41 0.34 16.01 9.50
CA ARG A 41 1.42 17.01 9.50
C ARG A 41 2.53 16.78 8.46
N LEU A 42 2.46 15.68 7.71
CA LEU A 42 3.46 15.31 6.69
C LEU A 42 2.88 15.48 5.28
N SER A 43 3.73 15.39 4.27
CA SER A 43 3.27 15.29 2.87
C SER A 43 2.58 13.96 2.65
N ALA A 44 1.48 13.97 1.87
CA ALA A 44 0.83 12.73 1.47
C ALA A 44 1.69 11.97 0.45
N PHE A 45 1.77 10.65 0.63
CA PHE A 45 2.33 9.72 -0.33
C PHE A 45 1.23 8.86 -0.94
N VAL A 46 1.37 8.56 -2.24
CA VAL A 46 0.62 7.56 -2.96
C VAL A 46 1.57 6.42 -3.33
N ILE A 47 1.22 5.20 -2.95
CA ILE A 47 1.96 3.97 -3.23
C ILE A 47 1.14 3.18 -4.26
N LEU A 48 1.78 2.85 -5.38
CA LEU A 48 1.19 2.07 -6.46
C LEU A 48 1.92 0.74 -6.56
N ILE A 49 1.17 -0.36 -6.56
CA ILE A 49 1.73 -1.71 -6.47
C ILE A 49 1.09 -2.57 -7.55
N GLU A 50 1.83 -2.77 -8.64
CA GLU A 50 1.46 -3.66 -9.73
C GLU A 50 1.71 -5.11 -9.32
N LEU A 51 0.64 -5.89 -9.21
CA LEU A 51 0.70 -7.24 -8.64
C LEU A 51 1.41 -8.25 -9.54
N GLU A 52 1.29 -8.07 -10.86
CA GLU A 52 1.96 -8.89 -11.87
C GLU A 52 3.45 -8.55 -12.05
N GLN A 53 3.94 -7.49 -11.38
CA GLN A 53 5.33 -7.01 -11.47
C GLN A 53 6.03 -7.03 -10.12
N LEU A 54 5.52 -7.81 -9.16
CA LEU A 54 6.16 -7.93 -7.84
C LEU A 54 7.55 -8.56 -7.95
N PRO A 55 8.54 -8.05 -7.19
CA PRO A 55 9.84 -8.70 -7.07
C PRO A 55 9.71 -10.14 -6.55
N SER A 56 10.73 -10.96 -6.81
CA SER A 56 10.76 -12.32 -6.28
C SER A 56 10.64 -12.34 -4.76
N THR A 57 9.96 -13.34 -4.21
CA THR A 57 9.65 -13.44 -2.77
C THR A 57 10.89 -13.51 -1.87
N ASN A 58 12.02 -13.96 -2.43
CA ASN A 58 13.32 -14.04 -1.74
C ASN A 58 14.14 -12.73 -1.87
N SER A 59 13.66 -11.75 -2.64
CA SER A 59 14.38 -10.49 -2.82
C SER A 59 14.25 -9.57 -1.60
N HIS A 60 15.29 -8.78 -1.35
CA HIS A 60 15.27 -7.77 -0.29
C HIS A 60 14.14 -6.74 -0.49
N MET A 61 13.85 -6.40 -1.75
CA MET A 61 12.76 -5.47 -2.08
C MET A 61 11.39 -6.03 -1.67
N TYR A 62 11.12 -7.30 -1.95
CA TYR A 62 9.87 -7.94 -1.53
C TYR A 62 9.68 -7.90 -0.01
N VAL A 63 10.74 -8.16 0.75
CA VAL A 63 10.72 -8.05 2.23
C VAL A 63 10.35 -6.64 2.68
N LYS A 64 10.91 -5.61 2.03
CA LYS A 64 10.60 -4.20 2.34
C LYS A 64 9.18 -3.79 1.95
N ILE A 65 8.65 -4.32 0.84
CA ILE A 65 7.25 -4.15 0.47
C ILE A 65 6.36 -4.77 1.55
N LYS A 66 6.62 -6.03 1.94
CA LYS A 66 5.88 -6.73 3.00
C LYS A 66 5.89 -5.96 4.32
N GLU A 67 7.04 -5.44 4.74
CA GLU A 67 7.18 -4.61 5.94
C GLU A 67 6.30 -3.35 5.87
N ASN A 68 6.24 -2.67 4.72
CA ASN A 68 5.33 -1.53 4.54
C ASN A 68 3.87 -1.94 4.68
N PHE A 69 3.45 -3.04 4.04
CA PHE A 69 2.08 -3.55 4.21
C PHE A 69 1.77 -3.89 5.67
N GLU A 70 2.67 -4.57 6.38
CA GLU A 70 2.47 -4.88 7.80
C GLU A 70 2.29 -3.62 8.65
N LEU A 71 3.00 -2.53 8.33
CA LEU A 71 2.84 -1.25 9.01
C LEU A 71 1.57 -0.49 8.61
N ILE A 72 1.12 -0.56 7.35
CA ILE A 72 -0.11 0.08 6.87
C ILE A 72 -1.33 -0.61 7.46
N PHE A 73 -1.35 -1.94 7.47
CA PHE A 73 -2.46 -2.78 7.90
C PHE A 73 -2.39 -3.17 9.39
N ARG A 74 -1.55 -2.50 10.19
CA ARG A 74 -1.46 -2.75 11.64
C ARG A 74 -2.72 -2.29 12.38
N SER A 75 -2.95 -2.92 13.53
CA SER A 75 -3.99 -2.47 14.47
C SER A 75 -3.77 -1.01 14.89
N GLY A 76 -4.85 -0.22 14.90
CA GLY A 76 -4.84 1.19 15.25
C GLY A 76 -4.74 2.15 14.05
N ASN A 77 -4.43 1.65 12.85
CA ASN A 77 -4.59 2.44 11.64
C ASN A 77 -6.05 2.40 11.16
N GLU A 78 -6.50 3.51 10.60
CA GLU A 78 -7.82 3.64 9.97
C GLU A 78 -7.67 3.49 8.46
N LEU A 79 -8.40 2.53 7.89
CA LEU A 79 -8.39 2.23 6.47
C LEU A 79 -9.74 2.58 5.87
N TYR A 80 -9.73 3.47 4.89
CA TYR A 80 -10.90 3.84 4.11
C TYR A 80 -10.81 3.15 2.75
N SER A 81 -11.89 2.52 2.30
CA SER A 81 -11.97 1.95 0.96
C SER A 81 -13.29 2.38 0.32
N TRP A 82 -13.25 2.59 -0.99
CA TRP A 82 -14.42 2.92 -1.78
C TRP A 82 -14.94 1.66 -2.45
N GLY A 83 -16.26 1.46 -2.42
CA GLY A 83 -16.90 0.31 -3.06
C GLY A 83 -17.91 -0.37 -2.17
N VAL A 84 -18.76 -1.19 -2.79
CA VAL A 84 -19.78 -1.93 -2.06
C VAL A 84 -19.11 -3.16 -1.43
N MET A 85 -19.02 -3.17 -0.10
CA MET A 85 -18.75 -4.39 0.66
C MET A 85 -19.98 -5.27 0.57
N ASN A 86 -20.19 -5.95 -0.57
CA ASN A 86 -21.26 -6.94 -0.67
C ASN A 86 -20.96 -8.04 0.36
N LYS A 87 -21.81 -8.10 1.39
CA LYS A 87 -21.82 -9.18 2.39
C LYS A 87 -22.26 -10.50 1.77
#